data_AF-A0A3P7NIP8-F1
#
_entry.id   AF-A0A3P7NIP8-F1
#
_cell.length_a   1.000
_cell.length_b   1.000
_cell.length_c   1.000
_cell.angle_alpha   90.00
_cell.angle_beta   90.00
_cell.angle_gamma   90.00
#
_symmetry.space_group_name_H-M   'P 1'
#
loop_
_entity.id
_entity.type
_entity.pdbx_description
1 polymer ?
#
loop_
_entity_poly.entity_id
_entity_poly.type
_entity_poly.pdbx_seq_one_letter_code
_entity_poly.pdbx_strand_id
1 'polypeptide(L)'
;METPEMFHMVGALCGLAIYNSIIVDLNFPLAMFKKLLGQQPTLEDLKELDPVVGKSLQQLLEYEEPDLDEVFALNFEVVFDKYGEICHVPLVENGASIPVNQANKQLYVEKYVDYRFNKSCDEQYKAFHRGFHLVCSGFALKMFRPLELQVTNLSLSLSLLAPSPLSLSRLQ
;
A
#
# COMPACT_ATOMS: atom_id res chain seq x y z
N MET A 1 -12.78 -0.79 -18.19
CA MET A 1 -12.71 -0.66 -16.72
C MET A 1 -12.29 -2.00 -16.17
N GLU A 2 -11.34 -2.03 -15.24
CA GLU A 2 -10.94 -3.28 -14.60
C GLU A 2 -12.08 -3.78 -13.69
N THR A 3 -12.55 -5.01 -13.90
CA THR A 3 -13.67 -5.58 -13.18
C THR A 3 -13.20 -6.29 -11.90
N PRO A 4 -14.05 -6.42 -10.86
CA PRO A 4 -13.72 -7.16 -9.65
C PRO A 4 -13.21 -8.59 -9.91
N GLU A 5 -13.68 -9.24 -10.98
CA GLU A 5 -13.26 -10.59 -11.36
C GLU A 5 -11.78 -10.65 -11.76
N MET A 6 -11.26 -9.61 -12.44
CA MET A 6 -9.84 -9.55 -12.78
C MET A 6 -8.98 -9.46 -11.51
N PHE A 7 -9.36 -8.62 -10.54
CA PHE A 7 -8.66 -8.56 -9.26
C PHE A 7 -8.72 -9.88 -8.50
N HIS A 8 -9.86 -10.58 -8.54
CA HIS A 8 -9.99 -11.92 -7.96
C HIS A 8 -9.03 -12.93 -8.58
N MET A 9 -8.91 -12.95 -9.91
CA MET A 9 -7.98 -13.83 -10.61
C MET A 9 -6.53 -13.49 -10.27
N VAL A 10 -6.16 -12.21 -10.25
CA VAL A 10 -4.81 -11.76 -9.85
C VAL A 10 -4.50 -12.21 -8.42
N GLY A 11 -5.44 -12.07 -7.50
CA GLY A 11 -5.32 -12.58 -6.14
C GLY A 11 -5.05 -14.08 -6.09
N ALA A 12 -5.84 -14.88 -6.82
CA ALA A 12 -5.67 -16.33 -6.87
C ALA A 12 -4.33 -16.76 -7.47
N LEU A 13 -3.87 -16.07 -8.53
CA LEU A 13 -2.55 -16.31 -9.13
C LEU A 13 -1.42 -15.99 -8.13
N CYS A 14 -1.52 -14.89 -7.40
CA CYS A 14 -0.56 -14.54 -6.35
C CYS A 14 -0.53 -15.61 -5.25
N GLY A 15 -1.69 -16.10 -4.81
CA GLY A 15 -1.78 -17.18 -3.83
C GLY A 15 -1.17 -18.49 -4.34
N LEU A 16 -1.42 -18.87 -5.61
CA LEU A 16 -0.82 -20.05 -6.23
C LEU A 16 0.68 -19.94 -6.35
N ALA A 17 1.19 -18.76 -6.71
CA ALA A 17 2.61 -18.52 -6.82
C ALA A 17 3.32 -18.74 -5.48
N ILE A 18 2.80 -18.13 -4.40
CA ILE A 18 3.35 -18.32 -3.06
C ILE A 18 3.26 -19.78 -2.63
N TYR A 19 2.12 -20.44 -2.86
CA TYR A 19 1.93 -21.84 -2.49
C TYR A 19 2.93 -22.79 -3.17
N ASN A 20 3.25 -22.54 -4.46
CA ASN A 20 4.20 -23.35 -5.24
C ASN A 20 5.64 -22.83 -5.17
N SER A 21 5.93 -21.83 -4.32
CA SER A 21 7.24 -21.17 -4.25
C SER A 21 7.72 -20.61 -5.60
N ILE A 22 6.79 -20.16 -6.44
CA ILE A 22 7.05 -19.50 -7.71
C ILE A 22 7.23 -18.01 -7.43
N ILE A 23 8.33 -17.46 -7.94
CA ILE A 23 8.63 -16.03 -7.87
C ILE A 23 7.80 -15.32 -8.95
N VAL A 24 7.03 -14.30 -8.56
CA VAL A 24 6.30 -13.45 -9.50
C VAL A 24 6.78 -12.03 -9.33
N ASP A 25 7.21 -11.41 -10.42
CA ASP A 25 7.65 -10.02 -10.42
C ASP A 25 6.44 -9.08 -10.31
N LEU A 26 5.97 -8.89 -9.08
CA LEU A 26 4.84 -8.03 -8.73
C LEU A 26 5.35 -6.76 -8.07
N ASN A 27 5.28 -5.65 -8.79
CA ASN A 27 5.58 -4.31 -8.29
C ASN A 27 4.43 -3.76 -7.44
N PHE A 28 3.95 -4.51 -6.45
CA PHE A 28 2.94 -4.04 -5.51
C PHE A 28 3.57 -3.17 -4.42
N PRO A 29 2.89 -2.08 -4.00
CA PRO A 29 3.31 -1.28 -2.86
C PRO A 29 3.37 -2.12 -1.58
N LEU A 30 4.34 -1.83 -0.70
CA LEU A 30 4.47 -2.51 0.60
C LEU A 30 3.17 -2.46 1.44
N ALA A 31 2.45 -1.34 1.34
CA ALA A 31 1.16 -1.13 1.98
C ALA A 31 0.13 -2.24 1.69
N MET A 32 0.16 -2.82 0.48
CA MET A 32 -0.73 -3.90 0.08
C MET A 32 -0.45 -5.18 0.87
N PHE A 33 0.82 -5.53 1.06
CA PHE A 33 1.22 -6.68 1.86
C PHE A 33 0.95 -6.47 3.35
N LYS A 34 1.15 -5.25 3.85
CA LYS A 34 0.74 -4.87 5.21
C LYS A 34 -0.75 -5.14 5.42
N LYS A 35 -1.61 -4.71 4.49
CA LYS A 35 -3.05 -4.97 4.55
C LYS A 35 -3.39 -6.46 4.53
N LEU A 36 -2.73 -7.28 3.71
CA LEU A 36 -2.92 -8.74 3.70
C LEU A 36 -2.58 -9.39 5.04
N LEU A 37 -1.60 -8.83 5.76
CA LEU A 37 -1.19 -9.28 7.09
C LEU A 37 -1.99 -8.62 8.24
N GLY A 38 -3.04 -7.86 7.93
CA GLY A 38 -3.85 -7.16 8.93
C GLY A 38 -3.16 -5.96 9.59
N GLN A 39 -2.07 -5.46 9.02
CA GLN A 39 -1.39 -4.25 9.46
C GLN A 39 -2.01 -3.02 8.78
N GLN A 40 -2.11 -1.93 9.54
CA GLN A 40 -2.62 -0.66 9.02
C GLN A 40 -1.52 0.09 8.26
N PRO A 41 -1.81 0.56 7.04
CA PRO A 41 -0.91 1.46 6.32
C PRO A 41 -0.70 2.78 7.07
N THR A 42 0.48 3.37 6.93
CA THR A 42 0.88 4.62 7.57
C THR A 42 1.12 5.74 6.55
N LEU A 43 1.44 6.95 7.05
CA LEU A 43 1.89 8.04 6.18
C LEU A 43 3.20 7.70 5.44
N GLU A 44 4.09 6.90 6.03
CA GLU A 44 5.31 6.44 5.35
C GLU A 44 4.96 5.54 4.15
N ASP A 45 3.97 4.66 4.30
CA ASP A 45 3.46 3.85 3.19
C ASP A 45 2.88 4.73 2.07
N LEU A 46 2.23 5.84 2.44
CA LEU A 46 1.74 6.82 1.46
C LEU A 46 2.89 7.55 0.75
N LYS A 47 3.98 7.87 1.43
CA LYS A 47 5.17 8.48 0.79
C LYS A 47 5.83 7.55 -0.21
N GLU A 48 5.79 6.24 0.00
CA GLU A 48 6.26 5.25 -0.98
C GLU A 48 5.32 5.17 -2.19
N LEU A 49 4.01 5.20 -1.97
CA LEU A 49 3.00 5.11 -3.04
C LEU A 49 2.88 6.40 -3.87
N ASP A 50 2.85 7.54 -3.19
CA ASP A 50 2.68 8.87 -3.75
C ASP A 50 3.56 9.87 -2.97
N PRO A 51 4.82 10.03 -3.39
CA PRO A 51 5.77 10.89 -2.67
C PRO A 51 5.36 12.36 -2.63
N VAL A 52 4.58 12.83 -3.61
CA VAL A 52 4.15 14.24 -3.67
C VAL A 52 3.12 14.49 -2.59
N VAL A 53 2.06 13.69 -2.56
CA VAL A 53 1.01 13.81 -1.54
C VAL A 53 1.56 13.49 -0.15
N GLY A 54 2.34 12.42 -0.02
CA GLY A 54 2.93 12.02 1.26
C GLY A 54 3.83 13.10 1.88
N LYS A 55 4.62 13.81 1.07
CA LYS A 55 5.43 14.95 1.54
C LYS A 55 4.55 16.15 1.91
N SER A 56 3.53 16.46 1.12
CA SER A 56 2.61 17.57 1.43
C SER A 56 1.89 17.35 2.76
N LEU A 57 1.40 16.13 3.03
CA LEU A 57 0.77 15.79 4.32
C LEU A 57 1.76 15.78 5.48
N GLN A 58 3.03 15.39 5.23
CA GLN A 58 4.07 15.52 6.24
C GLN A 58 4.34 16.99 6.60
N GLN A 59 4.43 17.87 5.59
CA GLN A 59 4.59 19.32 5.79
C GLN A 59 3.42 19.91 6.57
N LEU A 60 2.19 19.47 6.29
CA LEU A 60 1.01 19.87 7.06
C LEU A 60 1.15 19.50 8.54
N LEU A 61 1.64 18.29 8.87
CA LEU A 61 1.85 17.88 10.26
C LEU A 61 2.95 18.68 10.96
N GLU A 62 4.03 18.98 10.25
CA GLU A 62 5.19 19.71 10.76
C GLU A 62 4.96 21.22 10.87
N TYR A 63 3.90 21.75 10.25
CA TYR A 63 3.59 23.16 10.28
C TYR A 63 3.02 23.59 11.65
N GLU A 64 3.71 24.48 12.37
CA GLU A 64 3.35 24.89 13.74
C GLU A 64 2.74 26.30 13.85
N GLU A 65 2.80 27.09 12.78
CA GLU A 65 2.32 28.48 12.79
C GLU A 65 0.77 28.55 12.84
N PRO A 66 0.20 29.60 13.47
CA PRO A 66 -1.23 29.68 13.74
C PRO A 66 -2.10 29.90 12.49
N ASP A 67 -1.50 30.29 11.35
CA ASP A 67 -2.14 30.59 10.06
C ASP A 67 -2.26 29.37 9.13
N LEU A 68 -2.18 28.15 9.67
CA LEU A 68 -2.25 26.89 8.91
C LEU A 68 -3.48 26.83 8.00
N ASP A 69 -4.64 27.23 8.50
CA ASP A 69 -5.91 27.22 7.78
C ASP A 69 -5.92 28.16 6.58
N GLU A 70 -5.21 29.29 6.65
CA GLU A 70 -5.04 30.21 5.52
C GLU A 70 -4.01 29.71 4.50
N VAL A 71 -2.88 29.17 4.99
CA VAL A 71 -1.76 28.73 4.15
C VAL A 71 -2.10 27.48 3.35
N PHE A 72 -2.75 26.49 3.98
CA PHE A 72 -3.09 25.24 3.32
C PHE A 72 -4.49 25.27 2.69
N ALA A 73 -5.43 26.03 3.27
CA ALA A 73 -6.81 26.16 2.77
C ALA A 73 -7.47 24.80 2.44
N LEU A 74 -7.24 23.80 3.31
CA LEU A 74 -7.77 22.45 3.15
C LEU A 74 -9.07 22.29 3.96
N ASN A 75 -10.02 21.54 3.40
CA ASN A 75 -11.17 21.00 4.12
C ASN A 75 -11.01 19.49 4.26
N PHE A 76 -11.84 18.84 5.08
CA PHE A 76 -11.84 17.38 5.25
C PHE A 76 -12.45 16.64 4.04
N GLU A 77 -11.87 16.84 2.86
CA GLU A 77 -12.20 16.17 1.61
C GLU A 77 -10.96 15.90 0.75
N VAL A 78 -11.07 14.94 -0.16
CA VAL A 78 -10.07 14.67 -1.18
C VAL A 78 -10.61 15.14 -2.52
N VAL A 79 -9.81 15.92 -3.22
CA VAL A 79 -10.13 16.43 -4.55
C VAL A 79 -9.20 15.77 -5.56
N PHE A 80 -9.75 15.15 -6.59
CA PHE A 80 -8.96 14.54 -7.66
C PHE A 80 -9.69 14.57 -9.01
N ASP A 81 -8.91 14.64 -10.08
CA ASP A 81 -9.43 14.51 -11.44
C ASP A 81 -9.68 13.04 -11.77
N LYS A 82 -10.90 12.74 -12.22
CA LYS A 82 -11.27 11.45 -12.76
C LYS A 82 -11.81 11.64 -14.17
N TYR A 83 -10.95 11.46 -15.17
CA TYR A 83 -11.30 11.57 -16.59
C TYR A 83 -11.83 12.96 -17.00
N GLY A 84 -11.27 14.02 -16.42
CA GLY A 84 -11.66 15.41 -16.67
C GLY A 84 -12.80 15.91 -15.76
N GLU A 85 -13.35 15.05 -14.90
CA GLU A 85 -14.32 15.44 -13.87
C GLU A 85 -13.62 15.59 -12.51
N ILE A 86 -13.74 16.77 -11.93
CA ILE A 86 -13.23 17.04 -10.58
C ILE A 86 -14.17 16.37 -9.58
N CYS A 87 -13.67 15.34 -8.89
CA CYS A 87 -14.40 14.62 -7.86
C CYS A 87 -14.01 15.15 -6.49
N HIS A 88 -15.01 15.40 -5.65
CA HIS A 88 -14.86 15.75 -4.24
C HIS A 88 -15.34 14.57 -3.39
N VAL A 89 -14.47 14.04 -2.54
CA VAL A 89 -14.81 12.93 -1.65
C VAL A 89 -14.62 13.36 -0.19
N PRO A 90 -15.69 13.55 0.59
CA PRO A 90 -15.56 13.93 1.98
C PRO A 90 -14.91 12.79 2.79
N LEU A 91 -13.93 13.14 3.62
CA LEU A 91 -13.19 12.20 4.47
C LEU A 91 -13.98 11.82 5.73
N VAL A 92 -14.84 12.73 6.19
CA VAL A 92 -15.75 12.61 7.32
C VAL A 92 -17.13 13.18 6.94
N GLU A 93 -18.15 12.95 7.77
CA GLU A 93 -19.47 13.55 7.56
C GLU A 93 -19.37 15.08 7.49
N ASN A 94 -19.95 15.68 6.45
CA ASN A 94 -19.87 17.12 6.16
C ASN A 94 -18.43 17.66 6.05
N GLY A 95 -17.48 16.81 5.65
CA GLY A 95 -16.06 17.17 5.59
C GLY A 95 -15.73 18.39 4.72
N ALA A 96 -16.51 18.64 3.67
CA ALA A 96 -16.36 19.83 2.82
C ALA A 96 -16.57 21.17 3.56
N SER A 97 -17.24 21.15 4.72
CA SER A 97 -17.47 22.33 5.56
C SER A 97 -16.58 22.39 6.80
N ILE A 98 -15.68 21.42 6.97
CA ILE A 98 -14.80 21.34 8.13
C ILE A 98 -13.38 21.72 7.67
N PRO A 99 -12.89 22.93 8.01
CA PRO A 99 -11.53 23.34 7.67
C PRO A 99 -10.50 22.58 8.51
N VAL A 100 -9.35 22.31 7.89
CA VAL A 100 -8.18 21.76 8.55
C VAL A 100 -7.45 22.87 9.28
N ASN A 101 -7.17 22.66 10.56
CA ASN A 101 -6.50 23.59 11.46
C ASN A 101 -5.51 22.85 12.36
N GLN A 102 -4.79 23.59 13.21
CA GLN A 102 -3.78 23.02 14.11
C GLN A 102 -4.30 21.93 15.05
N ALA A 103 -5.57 22.00 15.48
CA ALA A 103 -6.15 21.04 16.41
C ALA A 103 -6.58 19.73 15.75
N ASN A 104 -6.86 19.74 14.44
CA ASN A 104 -7.43 18.59 13.73
C ASN A 104 -6.55 18.04 12.58
N LYS A 105 -5.39 18.65 12.29
CA LYS A 105 -4.48 18.22 11.21
C LYS A 105 -4.05 16.76 11.30
N GLN A 106 -3.82 16.22 12.50
CA GLN A 106 -3.49 14.80 12.69
C GLN A 106 -4.65 13.89 12.22
N LEU A 107 -5.87 14.25 12.58
CA LEU A 107 -7.07 13.51 12.17
C LEU A 107 -7.26 13.58 10.65
N TYR A 108 -7.04 14.75 10.04
CA TYR A 108 -7.10 14.89 8.59
C TYR A 108 -6.15 13.92 7.89
N VAL A 109 -4.88 13.86 8.31
CA VAL A 109 -3.88 12.94 7.72
C VAL A 109 -4.26 11.48 7.95
N GLU A 110 -4.73 11.10 9.14
CA GLU A 110 -5.21 9.75 9.42
C GLU A 110 -6.34 9.36 8.46
N LYS A 111 -7.35 10.22 8.29
CA LYS A 111 -8.48 9.95 7.40
C LYS A 111 -8.08 9.94 5.93
N TYR A 112 -7.10 10.74 5.53
CA TYR A 112 -6.56 10.73 4.19
C TYR A 112 -5.87 9.39 3.88
N VAL A 113 -5.02 8.91 4.79
CA VAL A 113 -4.33 7.61 4.66
C VAL A 113 -5.35 6.47 4.61
N ASP A 114 -6.34 6.48 5.50
CA ASP A 114 -7.43 5.49 5.49
C ASP A 114 -8.21 5.51 4.17
N TYR A 115 -8.59 6.70 3.69
CA TYR A 115 -9.26 6.82 2.41
C TYR A 115 -8.41 6.24 1.27
N ARG A 116 -7.14 6.63 1.20
CA ARG A 116 -6.25 6.27 0.10
C ARG A 116 -6.02 4.77 0.02
N PHE A 117 -5.83 4.09 1.15
CA PHE A 117 -5.52 2.66 1.16
C PHE A 117 -6.73 1.76 1.36
N ASN A 118 -7.77 2.21 2.06
CA ASN A 118 -8.93 1.37 2.41
C ASN A 118 -10.15 1.69 1.57
N LYS A 119 -10.57 2.95 1.49
CA LYS A 119 -11.85 3.31 0.85
C LYS A 119 -11.76 3.41 -0.67
N SER A 120 -10.68 4.02 -1.20
CA SER A 120 -10.55 4.33 -2.63
C SER A 120 -10.46 3.08 -3.53
N CYS A 121 -10.06 1.94 -2.96
CA CYS A 121 -9.86 0.68 -3.66
C CYS A 121 -10.55 -0.52 -2.96
N ASP A 122 -11.54 -0.26 -2.09
CA ASP A 122 -12.15 -1.28 -1.24
C ASP A 122 -12.69 -2.48 -2.03
N GLU A 123 -13.42 -2.20 -3.11
CA GLU A 123 -14.05 -3.23 -3.94
C GLU A 123 -13.00 -4.12 -4.63
N GLN A 124 -12.01 -3.49 -5.27
CA GLN A 124 -10.91 -4.16 -5.97
C GLN A 124 -10.06 -4.97 -4.98
N TYR A 125 -9.72 -4.37 -3.84
CA TYR A 125 -8.95 -5.02 -2.78
C TYR A 125 -9.70 -6.22 -2.20
N LYS A 126 -11.01 -6.11 -1.93
CA LYS A 126 -11.82 -7.24 -1.45
C LYS A 126 -11.85 -8.38 -2.45
N ALA A 127 -11.96 -8.08 -3.74
CA ALA A 127 -11.93 -9.12 -4.77
C ALA A 127 -10.57 -9.83 -4.84
N PHE A 128 -9.48 -9.05 -4.85
CA PHE A 128 -8.11 -9.56 -4.76
C PHE A 128 -7.91 -10.43 -3.52
N HIS A 129 -8.27 -9.92 -2.34
CA HIS A 129 -8.14 -10.61 -1.07
C HIS A 129 -8.88 -11.96 -1.07
N ARG A 130 -10.12 -12.01 -1.60
CA ARG A 130 -10.86 -13.27 -1.76
C ARG A 130 -10.12 -14.27 -2.66
N GLY A 131 -9.55 -13.81 -3.77
CA GLY A 131 -8.78 -14.65 -4.68
C GLY A 131 -7.51 -15.19 -4.01
N PHE A 132 -6.77 -14.31 -3.34
CA PHE A 132 -5.55 -14.66 -2.63
C PHE A 132 -5.79 -15.71 -1.54
N HIS A 133 -6.81 -15.49 -0.70
CA HIS A 133 -7.16 -16.43 0.37
C HIS A 133 -7.82 -17.72 -0.11
N LEU A 134 -8.37 -17.77 -1.33
CA LEU A 134 -8.86 -19.03 -1.89
C LEU A 134 -7.76 -20.11 -1.92
N VAL A 135 -6.53 -19.68 -2.20
CA VAL A 135 -5.38 -20.58 -2.38
C VAL A 135 -4.48 -20.59 -1.15
N CYS A 136 -4.27 -19.44 -0.50
CA CYS A 136 -3.41 -19.29 0.67
C CYS A 136 -4.16 -19.31 2.02
N SER A 137 -5.21 -20.10 2.18
CA SER A 137 -6.08 -20.11 3.39
C SER A 137 -5.46 -20.72 4.67
N GLY A 138 -4.14 -20.95 4.77
CA GLY A 138 -3.49 -21.72 5.85
C GLY A 138 -2.41 -21.01 6.68
N PHE A 139 -1.86 -21.77 7.65
CA PHE A 139 -0.75 -21.38 8.56
C PHE A 139 0.52 -20.86 7.85
N ALA A 140 0.68 -21.11 6.55
CA ALA A 140 1.82 -20.68 5.75
C ALA A 140 1.97 -19.14 5.71
N LEU A 141 0.87 -18.37 5.67
CA LEU A 141 0.94 -16.90 5.65
C LEU A 141 1.38 -16.30 6.99
N LYS A 142 1.04 -16.95 8.11
CA LYS A 142 1.37 -16.46 9.46
C LYS A 142 2.86 -16.58 9.82
N MET A 143 3.65 -17.28 9.00
CA MET A 143 5.09 -17.43 9.22
C MET A 143 5.92 -16.33 8.54
N PHE A 144 5.33 -15.49 7.68
CA PHE A 144 6.07 -14.45 6.96
C PHE A 144 5.81 -13.05 7.53
N ARG A 145 6.88 -12.27 7.74
CA ARG A 145 6.80 -10.83 7.97
C ARG A 145 6.43 -10.08 6.68
N PRO A 146 5.87 -8.85 6.74
CA PRO A 146 5.54 -8.08 5.53
C PRO A 146 6.72 -7.94 4.57
N LEU A 147 7.90 -7.69 5.12
CA LEU A 147 9.14 -7.62 4.35
C LEU A 147 9.53 -8.97 3.76
N GLU A 148 9.26 -10.09 4.43
CA GLU A 148 9.54 -11.43 3.88
C GLU A 148 8.55 -11.81 2.77
N LEU A 149 7.30 -11.32 2.79
CA LEU A 149 6.36 -11.46 1.66
C LEU A 149 6.75 -10.57 0.46
N GLN A 150 7.24 -9.37 0.75
CA GLN A 150 7.77 -8.48 -0.29
C GLN A 150 9.08 -9.04 -0.88
N VAL A 151 9.99 -9.54 -0.03
CA VAL A 151 11.33 -10.04 -0.39
C VAL A 151 11.30 -11.45 -0.98
N THR A 152 10.36 -12.34 -0.61
CA THR A 152 10.20 -13.64 -1.32
C THR A 152 9.76 -13.44 -2.77
N ASN A 153 9.08 -12.32 -3.08
CA ASN A 153 8.81 -11.90 -4.45
C ASN A 153 9.96 -11.13 -5.12
N LEU A 154 10.97 -10.64 -4.36
CA LEU A 154 11.97 -9.70 -4.88
C LEU A 154 13.44 -10.08 -4.65
N SER A 155 13.76 -11.22 -4.04
CA SER A 155 15.16 -11.58 -3.76
C SER A 155 15.46 -13.06 -3.85
N LEU A 156 15.75 -13.52 -5.06
CA LEU A 156 17.05 -14.12 -5.31
C LEU A 156 17.68 -13.39 -6.50
N SER A 157 18.28 -12.23 -6.22
CA SER A 157 19.31 -11.70 -7.09
C SER A 157 20.38 -12.79 -7.27
N LEU A 158 20.86 -12.94 -8.51
CA LEU A 158 21.66 -14.02 -9.11
C LEU A 158 23.01 -14.38 -8.43
N SER A 159 23.26 -14.01 -7.18
CA SER A 159 24.53 -14.20 -6.48
C SER A 159 24.67 -15.54 -5.72
N LEU A 160 23.61 -16.34 -5.56
CA LEU A 160 23.67 -17.68 -4.94
C LEU A 160 23.89 -18.84 -5.94
N LEU A 161 24.03 -18.55 -7.23
CA LEU A 161 24.40 -19.51 -8.27
C LEU A 161 25.88 -19.42 -8.69
N ALA A 162 26.70 -18.62 -8.00
CA ALA A 162 28.14 -18.75 -8.12
C ALA A 162 28.58 -20.01 -7.34
N PRO A 163 29.12 -21.05 -7.99
CA PRO A 163 29.67 -22.18 -7.26
C PRO A 163 30.77 -21.66 -6.35
N SER A 164 30.70 -22.05 -5.06
CA SER A 164 31.77 -21.80 -4.09
C SER A 164 33.11 -22.25 -4.69
N PRO A 165 34.20 -21.45 -4.63
CA PRO A 165 35.53 -21.89 -5.05
C PRO A 165 36.13 -22.82 -4.00
N LEU A 166 35.50 -23.99 -3.82
CA LEU A 166 35.92 -25.04 -2.88
C LEU A 166 35.71 -26.42 -3.55
N SER A 167 36.28 -26.60 -4.75
CA SER A 167 36.47 -27.95 -5.31
C SER A 167 37.68 -28.11 -6.27
N LEU A 168 38.66 -27.20 -6.27
CA LEU A 168 39.84 -27.29 -7.15
C LEU A 168 41.20 -27.31 -6.42
N SER A 169 41.27 -27.92 -5.24
CA SER A 169 42.57 -28.24 -4.59
C SER A 169 42.75 -29.72 -4.25
N ARG A 170 41.94 -30.59 -4.83
CA ARG A 170 42.19 -32.05 -4.87
C ARG A 170 42.01 -32.54 -6.29
N LEU A 171 43.01 -32.29 -7.13
CA LEU A 171 43.42 -33.08 -8.30
C LEU A 171 44.57 -32.33 -8.98
N GLN A 172 45.74 -32.37 -8.35
CA GLN A 172 47.08 -32.49 -8.96
C GLN A 172 48.11 -32.71 -7.86
#